data_AF-K2E2C8-F1
#
_entry.id   AF-K2E2C8-F1
#
_cell.length_a   1.000
_cell.length_b   1.000
_cell.length_c   1.000
_cell.angle_alpha   90.00
_cell.angle_beta   90.00
_cell.angle_gamma   90.00
#
_symmetry.space_group_name_H-M   'P 1'
#
loop_
_entity.id
_entity.type
_entity.pdbx_description
1 polymer ?
#
loop_
_entity_poly.entity_id
_entity_poly.type
_entity_poly.pdbx_seq_one_letter_code
_entity_poly.pdbx_strand_id
1 'polypeptide(L)'
;MRKSIPDPVLPPDPRSQVLARARMKPRKRIRRKKNPFLRISVIVLTIGLIVNAFNGKPWETNAKILYNGPDKAVSSQYKEVRAAHILVNNKDQALKLRKEILEGKDFAKDFAKAAKETSKCPSGAQGGDLGFFEKGMMVPAFEKAAFSLPIGEISDPIKTEFGWHLIMVLDKR
;
A
#
# COMPACT_ATOMS: atom_id res chain seq x y z
N MET A 1 -109.18 11.82 -1.89
CA MET A 1 -107.84 11.78 -2.52
C MET A 1 -106.80 11.69 -1.43
N ARG A 2 -106.32 10.48 -1.10
CA ARG A 2 -105.30 10.27 -0.07
C ARG A 2 -103.94 10.23 -0.76
N LYS A 3 -103.11 11.25 -0.53
CA LYS A 3 -101.75 11.35 -1.06
C LYS A 3 -100.91 10.24 -0.42
N SER A 4 -100.37 9.36 -1.25
CA SER A 4 -99.41 8.32 -0.89
C SER A 4 -98.17 8.96 -0.29
N ILE A 5 -97.88 8.60 0.96
CA ILE A 5 -96.67 9.00 1.67
C ILE A 5 -95.53 8.17 1.06
N PRO A 6 -94.39 8.75 0.63
CA PRO A 6 -93.27 7.98 0.11
C PRO A 6 -92.65 7.14 1.24
N ASP A 7 -92.34 5.88 0.93
CA ASP A 7 -91.80 4.92 1.88
C ASP A 7 -90.47 5.37 2.50
N PRO A 8 -90.20 5.05 3.78
CA PRO A 8 -88.93 5.37 4.42
C PRO A 8 -87.78 4.60 3.76
N VAL A 9 -86.77 5.33 3.31
CA VAL A 9 -85.55 4.77 2.71
C VAL A 9 -84.85 3.90 3.76
N LEU A 10 -84.86 2.58 3.55
CA LEU A 10 -84.17 1.64 4.41
C LEU A 10 -82.65 1.87 4.34
N PRO A 11 -81.93 1.84 5.49
CA PRO A 11 -80.48 1.93 5.48
C PRO A 11 -79.87 0.72 4.75
N PRO A 12 -78.74 0.90 4.04
CA PRO A 12 -78.14 -0.17 3.25
C PRO A 12 -77.64 -1.34 4.13
N ASP A 13 -77.89 -2.57 3.67
CA ASP A 13 -77.50 -3.82 4.32
C ASP A 13 -75.99 -3.84 4.66
N PRO A 14 -75.59 -4.09 5.92
CA PRO A 14 -74.19 -4.15 6.34
C PRO A 14 -73.36 -5.22 5.60
N ARG A 15 -73.98 -6.21 4.95
CA ARG A 15 -73.28 -7.22 4.15
C ARG A 15 -72.79 -6.70 2.80
N SER A 16 -73.36 -5.61 2.28
CA SER A 16 -72.90 -4.96 1.03
C SER A 16 -71.61 -4.15 1.20
N GLN A 17 -71.22 -3.79 2.43
CA GLN A 17 -70.04 -2.96 2.70
C GLN A 17 -68.72 -3.76 2.78
N VAL A 18 -68.77 -5.09 2.73
CA VAL A 18 -67.58 -5.93 2.85
C VAL A 18 -66.80 -6.06 1.53
N LEU A 19 -67.41 -5.69 0.39
CA LEU A 19 -66.78 -5.82 -0.94
C LEU A 19 -66.07 -4.55 -1.45
N ALA A 20 -66.17 -3.43 -0.74
CA ALA A 20 -65.67 -2.12 -1.20
C ALA A 20 -64.51 -1.55 -0.37
N ARG A 21 -63.66 -2.40 0.23
CA ARG A 21 -62.39 -1.94 0.83
C ARG A 21 -61.19 -2.41 0.04
N ALA A 22 -60.86 -1.55 -0.92
CA ALA A 22 -59.49 -1.16 -1.26
C ALA A 22 -58.53 -2.32 -1.54
N ARG A 23 -58.36 -2.58 -2.85
CA ARG A 23 -57.09 -2.97 -3.44
C ARG A 23 -56.06 -1.86 -3.14
N MET A 24 -55.62 -1.77 -1.88
CA MET A 24 -54.47 -0.96 -1.51
C MET A 24 -53.30 -1.54 -2.30
N LYS A 25 -52.78 -0.78 -3.26
CA LYS A 25 -51.43 -1.03 -3.75
C LYS A 25 -50.55 -1.20 -2.51
N PRO A 26 -49.71 -2.24 -2.43
CA PRO A 26 -48.88 -2.45 -1.26
C PRO A 26 -48.12 -1.14 -1.04
N ARG A 27 -48.37 -0.47 0.09
CA ARG A 27 -47.56 0.66 0.52
C ARG A 27 -46.14 0.14 0.44
N LYS A 28 -45.33 0.70 -0.48
CA LYS A 28 -43.92 0.36 -0.58
C LYS A 28 -43.37 0.54 0.82
N ARG A 29 -43.11 -0.57 1.49
CA ARG A 29 -42.48 -0.60 2.80
C ARG A 29 -41.15 0.08 2.55
N ILE A 30 -41.03 1.34 2.96
CA ILE A 30 -39.74 2.04 2.94
C ILE A 30 -38.89 1.20 3.88
N ARG A 31 -38.12 0.27 3.31
CA ARG A 31 -37.00 -0.36 3.99
C ARG A 31 -36.13 0.83 4.35
N ARG A 32 -36.22 1.27 5.61
CA ARG A 32 -35.17 2.10 6.21
C ARG A 32 -33.89 1.37 5.86
N LYS A 33 -33.13 1.92 4.91
CA LYS A 33 -31.79 1.47 4.58
C LYS A 33 -31.09 1.53 5.93
N LYS A 34 -30.86 0.37 6.55
CA LYS A 34 -30.02 0.31 7.74
C LYS A 34 -28.68 0.79 7.22
N ASN A 35 -28.35 2.05 7.49
CA ASN A 35 -27.05 2.58 7.19
C ASN A 35 -26.07 1.66 7.93
N PRO A 36 -25.26 0.85 7.22
CA PRO A 36 -24.27 0.00 7.89
C PRO A 36 -23.23 0.86 8.63
N PHE A 37 -23.17 2.16 8.30
CA PHE A 37 -22.23 3.13 8.82
C PHE A 37 -22.41 3.50 10.29
N LEU A 38 -23.59 3.30 10.91
CA LEU A 38 -23.79 3.74 12.30
C LEU A 38 -23.40 2.70 13.36
N ARG A 39 -23.12 1.44 12.97
CA ARG A 39 -22.60 0.41 13.90
C ARG A 39 -21.08 0.25 13.85
N ILE A 40 -20.43 0.82 12.82
CA ILE A 40 -18.97 0.75 12.66
C ILE A 40 -18.27 1.75 13.60
N SER A 41 -18.97 2.79 14.06
CA SER A 41 -18.34 3.85 14.87
C SER A 41 -17.87 3.42 16.26
N VAL A 42 -18.36 2.31 16.81
CA VAL A 42 -17.93 1.81 18.14
C VAL A 42 -16.82 0.76 18.04
N ILE A 43 -16.70 0.04 16.91
CA ILE A 43 -15.66 -0.97 16.71
C ILE A 43 -14.30 -0.33 16.40
N VAL A 44 -14.29 0.87 15.80
CA VAL A 44 -13.05 1.63 15.58
C VAL A 44 -12.47 2.15 16.91
N LEU A 45 -13.30 2.36 17.94
CA LEU A 45 -12.87 2.91 19.23
C LEU A 45 -12.23 1.87 20.16
N THR A 46 -12.50 0.57 19.98
CA THR A 46 -11.85 -0.52 20.75
C THR A 46 -10.62 -1.11 20.05
N ILE A 47 -10.50 -1.00 18.73
CA ILE A 47 -9.29 -1.43 18.00
C ILE A 47 -8.10 -0.47 18.28
N GLY A 48 -8.36 0.78 18.67
CA GLY A 48 -7.33 1.75 19.04
C GLY A 48 -6.53 1.42 20.32
N LEU A 49 -6.96 0.45 21.12
CA LEU A 49 -6.30 0.09 22.39
C LEU A 49 -5.49 -1.22 22.35
N ILE A 50 -5.58 -2.03 21.29
CA ILE A 50 -4.86 -3.33 21.20
C ILE A 50 -3.55 -3.21 20.38
N VAL A 51 -3.21 -2.04 19.83
CA VAL A 51 -1.94 -1.86 19.09
C VAL A 51 -0.73 -1.64 20.01
N ASN A 52 -0.90 -1.59 21.33
CA ASN A 52 0.19 -1.31 22.27
C ASN A 52 0.90 -2.56 22.83
N ALA A 53 0.86 -3.71 22.14
CA ALA A 53 1.49 -4.96 22.60
C ALA A 53 2.12 -5.84 21.49
N PHE A 54 2.33 -5.30 20.28
CA PHE A 54 3.14 -5.96 19.24
C PHE A 54 4.33 -5.05 18.89
N ASN A 55 5.28 -4.94 19.81
CA ASN A 55 6.59 -4.36 19.54
C ASN A 55 7.36 -5.31 18.62
N GLY A 56 7.23 -5.06 17.31
CA GLY A 56 7.93 -5.80 16.26
C GLY A 56 7.51 -5.36 14.86
N LYS A 57 7.47 -4.06 14.59
CA LYS A 57 7.36 -3.50 13.22
C LYS A 57 8.76 -3.06 12.77
N PRO A 58 9.48 -3.81 11.89
CA PRO A 58 10.82 -3.43 11.48
C PRO A 58 10.82 -2.53 10.23
N TRP A 59 9.89 -1.58 10.11
CA TRP A 59 9.84 -0.73 8.91
C TRP A 59 9.73 0.78 9.16
N GLU A 60 9.72 1.24 10.42
CA GLU A 60 9.80 2.69 10.72
C GLU A 60 10.84 3.06 11.80
N THR A 61 12.02 2.44 11.76
CA THR A 61 13.19 3.01 12.44
C THR A 61 14.18 3.50 11.39
N ASN A 62 13.96 4.75 10.95
CA ASN A 62 14.97 5.74 10.50
C ASN A 62 14.39 6.88 9.64
N ALA A 63 13.12 7.27 9.83
CA ALA A 63 12.56 8.53 9.30
C ALA A 63 13.07 9.78 10.04
N LYS A 64 14.35 9.77 10.45
CA LYS A 64 15.07 10.91 11.05
C LYS A 64 16.49 11.02 10.49
N ILE A 65 16.64 10.79 9.18
CA ILE A 65 17.76 11.31 8.39
C ILE A 65 17.17 12.03 7.16
N LEU A 66 16.30 13.00 7.43
CA LEU A 66 15.87 13.96 6.43
C LEU A 66 17.01 14.96 6.23
N TYR A 67 17.61 14.96 5.03
CA TYR A 67 18.39 16.06 4.46
C TYR A 67 19.39 16.75 5.41
N ASN A 68 20.54 16.12 5.66
CA ASN A 68 21.73 16.89 5.98
C ASN A 68 22.41 17.27 4.66
N GLY A 69 22.61 18.58 4.47
CA GLY A 69 23.41 19.16 3.39
C GLY A 69 24.85 18.60 3.34
N PRO A 70 25.67 19.06 2.37
CA PRO A 70 26.88 18.36 1.91
C PRO A 70 27.97 18.05 2.95
N ASP A 71 27.90 18.56 4.19
CA ASP A 71 29.09 18.65 5.07
C ASP A 71 29.01 17.88 6.39
N LYS A 72 28.12 16.89 6.54
CA LYS A 72 28.15 16.03 7.73
C LYS A 72 28.63 14.64 7.35
N ALA A 73 29.92 14.44 7.59
CA ALA A 73 30.58 13.15 7.66
C ALA A 73 29.70 12.15 8.40
N VAL A 74 28.93 11.35 7.65
CA VAL A 74 28.46 10.05 8.12
C VAL A 74 29.74 9.22 8.20
N SER A 75 30.41 9.30 9.33
CA SER A 75 31.55 8.47 9.67
C SER A 75 31.02 7.04 9.74
N SER A 76 30.93 6.38 8.57
CA SER A 76 30.70 4.94 8.55
C SER A 76 31.83 4.34 9.35
N GLN A 77 31.48 3.68 10.45
CA GLN A 77 32.43 2.87 11.22
C GLN A 77 33.03 1.75 10.36
N TYR A 78 32.37 1.45 9.24
CA TYR A 78 32.74 0.47 8.24
C TYR A 78 33.76 1.05 7.25
N LYS A 79 34.85 0.32 7.05
CA LYS A 79 35.90 0.54 6.04
C LYS A 79 35.46 0.04 4.66
N GLU A 80 34.74 -1.08 4.61
CA GLU A 80 34.35 -1.78 3.38
C GLU A 80 32.84 -2.07 3.36
N VAL A 81 32.24 -2.01 2.18
CA VAL A 81 30.82 -2.39 1.97
C VAL A 81 30.74 -3.39 0.83
N ARG A 82 30.00 -4.47 1.03
CA ARG A 82 29.59 -5.37 -0.05
C ARG A 82 28.20 -4.97 -0.52
N ALA A 83 28.08 -4.62 -1.79
CA ALA A 83 26.79 -4.29 -2.37
C ALA A 83 26.61 -4.95 -3.75
N ALA A 84 25.35 -5.20 -4.08
CA ALA A 84 24.92 -5.58 -5.40
C ALA A 84 24.21 -4.41 -6.09
N HIS A 85 24.32 -4.31 -7.41
CA HIS A 85 23.64 -3.27 -8.18
C HIS A 85 22.96 -3.77 -9.46
N ILE A 86 21.93 -3.04 -9.87
CA ILE A 86 21.25 -3.23 -11.15
C ILE A 86 21.30 -1.92 -11.90
N LEU A 87 21.85 -1.94 -13.12
CA LEU A 87 21.90 -0.78 -14.01
C LEU A 87 20.79 -0.87 -15.06
N VAL A 88 19.92 0.12 -15.09
CA VAL A 88 18.86 0.29 -16.11
C VAL A 88 18.87 1.69 -16.71
N ASN A 89 18.36 1.83 -17.93
CA ASN A 89 18.34 3.13 -18.61
C ASN A 89 17.18 4.02 -18.17
N ASN A 90 16.09 3.44 -17.68
CA ASN A 90 14.86 4.15 -17.38
C ASN A 90 14.54 4.11 -15.87
N LYS A 91 14.21 5.27 -15.31
CA LYS A 91 13.78 5.43 -13.91
C LYS A 91 12.57 4.55 -13.60
N ASP A 92 11.59 4.52 -14.50
CA ASP A 92 10.34 3.80 -14.26
C ASP A 92 10.57 2.29 -14.20
N GLN A 93 11.53 1.79 -14.99
CA GLN A 93 11.97 0.39 -14.90
C GLN A 93 12.63 0.11 -13.56
N ALA A 94 13.52 1.00 -13.08
CA ALA A 94 14.15 0.83 -11.77
C ALA A 94 13.13 0.81 -10.63
N LEU A 95 12.13 1.71 -10.68
CA LEU A 95 11.04 1.77 -9.70
C LEU A 95 10.18 0.50 -9.72
N LYS A 96 9.86 0.00 -10.92
CA LYS A 96 9.09 -1.23 -11.10
C LYS A 96 9.84 -2.43 -10.54
N LEU A 97 11.12 -2.59 -10.89
CA LEU A 97 11.98 -3.66 -10.36
C LEU A 97 12.10 -3.59 -8.85
N ARG A 98 12.32 -2.40 -8.30
CA ARG A 98 12.36 -2.21 -6.84
C ARG A 98 11.07 -2.70 -6.18
N LYS A 99 9.92 -2.34 -6.73
CA LYS A 99 8.62 -2.77 -6.22
C LYS A 99 8.45 -4.29 -6.30
N GLU A 100 8.78 -4.89 -7.44
CA GLU A 100 8.70 -6.35 -7.64
C GLU A 100 9.61 -7.10 -6.64
N ILE A 101 10.82 -6.59 -6.39
CA ILE A 101 11.75 -7.20 -5.42
C ILE A 101 11.21 -7.05 -4.00
N LEU A 102 10.67 -5.88 -3.63
CA LEU A 102 10.08 -5.64 -2.31
C LEU A 102 8.81 -6.46 -2.04
N GLU A 103 8.06 -6.84 -3.09
CA GLU A 103 6.92 -7.76 -2.99
C GLU A 103 7.35 -9.24 -2.91
N GLY A 104 8.61 -9.52 -3.25
CA GLY A 104 9.23 -10.84 -3.17
C GLY A 104 9.37 -11.37 -1.75
N LYS A 105 9.54 -12.69 -1.63
CA LYS A 105 9.79 -13.35 -0.34
C LYS A 105 11.28 -13.35 0.04
N ASP A 106 12.15 -13.36 -0.95
CA ASP A 106 13.61 -13.47 -0.78
C ASP A 106 14.30 -12.32 -1.54
N PHE A 107 14.43 -11.15 -0.91
CA PHE A 107 14.98 -9.93 -1.55
C PHE A 107 16.29 -10.16 -2.30
N ALA A 108 17.23 -10.89 -1.69
CA ALA A 108 18.53 -11.14 -2.30
C ALA A 108 18.45 -12.04 -3.55
N LYS A 109 17.56 -13.03 -3.57
CA LYS A 109 17.38 -13.92 -4.73
C LYS A 109 16.65 -13.21 -5.86
N ASP A 110 15.59 -12.48 -5.52
CA ASP A 110 14.80 -11.73 -6.49
C ASP A 110 15.62 -10.60 -7.12
N PHE A 111 16.46 -9.93 -6.32
CA PHE A 111 17.43 -8.95 -6.81
C PHE A 111 18.46 -9.59 -7.74
N ALA A 112 19.07 -10.72 -7.35
CA ALA A 112 20.06 -11.40 -8.19
C ALA A 112 19.45 -11.89 -9.51
N LYS A 113 18.19 -12.32 -9.49
CA LYS A 113 17.46 -12.70 -10.71
C LYS A 113 17.19 -11.49 -11.60
N ALA A 114 16.64 -10.42 -11.03
CA ALA A 114 16.39 -9.17 -11.75
C ALA A 114 17.67 -8.57 -12.35
N ALA A 115 18.79 -8.68 -11.63
CA ALA A 115 20.10 -8.25 -12.09
C ALA A 115 20.57 -9.08 -13.31
N LYS A 116 20.40 -10.40 -13.29
CA LYS A 116 20.76 -11.27 -14.42
C LYS A 116 19.93 -11.00 -15.66
N GLU A 117 18.65 -10.70 -15.48
CA GLU A 117 17.71 -10.52 -16.58
C GLU A 117 17.75 -9.10 -17.17
N THR A 118 17.98 -8.07 -16.33
CA THR A 118 17.75 -6.67 -16.72
C THR A 118 19.01 -5.79 -16.61
N SER A 119 20.01 -6.16 -15.81
CA SER A 119 21.19 -5.31 -15.61
C SER A 119 22.03 -5.21 -16.87
N LYS A 120 22.39 -3.98 -17.24
CA LYS A 120 23.34 -3.71 -18.34
C LYS A 120 24.80 -3.75 -17.91
N CYS A 121 25.07 -3.95 -16.63
CA CYS A 121 26.43 -4.06 -16.12
C CYS A 121 26.96 -5.49 -16.29
N PRO A 122 28.25 -5.71 -16.59
CA PRO A 122 28.85 -7.05 -16.62
C PRO A 122 28.69 -7.82 -15.30
N SER A 123 28.53 -7.14 -14.15
CA SER A 123 28.22 -7.80 -12.87
C SER A 123 26.82 -8.43 -12.82
N GLY A 124 25.94 -8.11 -13.78
CA GLY A 124 24.61 -8.72 -13.92
C GLY A 124 24.66 -10.24 -13.97
N ALA A 125 25.69 -10.83 -14.60
CA ALA A 125 25.88 -12.28 -14.66
C ALA A 125 26.04 -12.93 -13.27
N GLN A 126 26.58 -12.20 -12.30
CA GLN A 126 26.76 -12.64 -10.91
C GLN A 126 25.62 -12.18 -10.00
N GLY A 127 24.47 -11.79 -10.56
CA GLY A 127 23.37 -11.25 -9.78
C GLY A 127 23.60 -9.81 -9.32
N GLY A 128 24.47 -9.07 -10.00
CA GLY A 128 24.78 -7.67 -9.71
C GLY A 128 25.77 -7.46 -8.57
N ASP A 129 26.28 -8.53 -7.93
CA ASP A 129 27.25 -8.42 -6.84
C ASP A 129 28.57 -7.81 -7.33
N LEU A 130 29.03 -6.77 -6.62
CA LEU A 130 30.30 -6.10 -6.90
C LEU A 130 31.42 -6.53 -5.93
N GLY A 131 31.10 -7.36 -4.93
CA GLY A 131 32.04 -7.68 -3.86
C GLY A 131 32.21 -6.53 -2.87
N PHE A 132 33.24 -6.63 -2.02
CA PHE A 132 33.59 -5.58 -1.06
C PHE A 132 34.34 -4.45 -1.77
N PHE A 133 33.93 -3.22 -1.51
CA PHE A 133 34.63 -2.03 -1.97
C PHE A 133 34.74 -0.99 -0.85
N GLU A 134 35.82 -0.21 -0.91
CA GLU A 134 36.10 0.91 -0.02
C GLU A 134 35.57 2.22 -0.61
N LYS A 135 35.62 3.28 0.21
CA LYS A 135 35.32 4.64 -0.26
C LYS A 135 36.36 5.11 -1.27
N GLY A 136 35.93 5.83 -2.29
CA GLY A 136 36.73 6.32 -3.41
C GLY A 136 36.83 5.35 -4.59
N MET A 137 36.34 4.11 -4.46
CA MET A 137 36.40 3.12 -5.53
C MET A 137 35.21 3.19 -6.50
N MET A 138 34.12 3.85 -6.09
CA MET A 138 32.86 3.95 -6.84
C MET A 138 32.46 5.41 -7.06
N VAL A 139 31.49 5.63 -7.96
CA VAL A 139 30.94 6.98 -8.23
C VAL A 139 30.38 7.57 -6.92
N PRO A 140 30.61 8.85 -6.60
CA PRO A 140 30.22 9.43 -5.31
C PRO A 140 28.73 9.26 -4.94
N ALA A 141 27.84 9.34 -5.93
CA ALA A 141 26.41 9.14 -5.73
C ALA A 141 26.06 7.68 -5.35
N PHE A 142 26.75 6.72 -5.95
CA PHE A 142 26.59 5.29 -5.65
C PHE A 142 27.12 4.97 -4.26
N GLU A 143 28.34 5.40 -3.98
CA GLU A 143 28.99 5.20 -2.69
C GLU A 143 28.17 5.76 -1.55
N LYS A 144 27.75 7.03 -1.65
CA LYS A 144 26.95 7.68 -0.61
C LYS A 144 25.70 6.88 -0.27
N ALA A 145 25.02 6.34 -1.28
CA ALA A 145 23.86 5.49 -1.07
C ALA A 145 24.23 4.14 -0.43
N ALA A 146 25.21 3.42 -0.96
CA ALA A 146 25.64 2.12 -0.42
C ALA A 146 26.10 2.22 1.05
N PHE A 147 26.86 3.24 1.40
CA PHE A 147 27.31 3.46 2.77
C PHE A 147 26.18 3.94 3.70
N SER A 148 25.19 4.66 3.17
CA SER A 148 24.03 5.15 3.96
C SER A 148 22.94 4.11 4.19
N LEU A 149 22.83 3.08 3.35
CA LEU A 149 21.78 2.05 3.46
C LEU A 149 22.14 0.99 4.49
N PRO A 150 21.20 0.47 5.29
CA PRO A 150 21.47 -0.65 6.18
C PRO A 150 21.64 -1.97 5.39
N ILE A 151 22.26 -2.95 6.04
CA ILE A 151 22.49 -4.29 5.46
C ILE A 151 21.14 -4.96 5.20
N GLY A 152 20.98 -5.51 3.99
CA GLY A 152 19.76 -6.18 3.54
C GLY A 152 18.71 -5.24 2.94
N GLU A 153 18.93 -3.93 2.91
CA GLU A 153 17.99 -2.96 2.32
C GLU A 153 18.35 -2.60 0.88
N ILE A 154 17.31 -2.23 0.11
CA ILE A 154 17.39 -1.79 -1.28
C ILE A 154 17.18 -0.29 -1.38
N SER A 155 18.09 0.40 -2.07
CA SER A 155 18.08 1.83 -2.30
C SER A 155 16.89 2.29 -3.14
N ASP A 156 16.64 3.60 -3.13
CA ASP A 156 15.91 4.22 -4.22
C ASP A 156 16.77 4.24 -5.51
N PRO A 157 16.15 4.35 -6.71
CA PRO A 157 16.89 4.48 -7.96
C PRO A 157 17.78 5.73 -7.96
N ILE A 158 19.09 5.52 -8.08
CA ILE A 158 20.09 6.58 -8.10
C ILE A 158 20.49 6.86 -9.54
N LYS A 159 20.41 8.13 -9.94
CA LYS A 159 20.85 8.56 -11.26
C LYS A 159 22.36 8.80 -11.26
N THR A 160 23.05 8.20 -12.22
CA THR A 160 24.47 8.46 -12.53
C THR A 160 24.60 8.77 -14.03
N GLU A 161 25.83 8.97 -14.49
CA GLU A 161 26.16 9.16 -15.90
C GLU A 161 25.88 7.91 -16.75
N PHE A 162 25.89 6.71 -16.15
CA PHE A 162 25.63 5.44 -16.84
C PHE A 162 24.13 5.10 -16.94
N GLY A 163 23.30 5.72 -16.11
CA GLY A 163 21.85 5.47 -16.07
C GLY A 163 21.29 5.49 -14.65
N TRP A 164 20.36 4.59 -14.39
CA TRP A 164 19.71 4.42 -13.09
C TRP A 164 20.22 3.15 -12.41
N HIS A 165 20.73 3.31 -11.20
CA HIS A 165 21.25 2.25 -10.38
C HIS A 165 20.30 1.94 -9.23
N LEU A 166 19.97 0.66 -9.06
CA LEU A 166 19.37 0.15 -7.85
C LEU A 166 20.45 -0.58 -7.05
N ILE A 167 20.60 -0.27 -5.76
CA ILE A 167 21.67 -0.80 -4.91
C ILE A 167 21.06 -1.62 -3.78
N MET A 168 21.65 -2.76 -3.48
CA MET A 168 21.32 -3.55 -2.30
C MET A 168 22.60 -3.82 -1.51
N VAL A 169 22.60 -3.48 -0.23
CA VAL A 169 23.76 -3.75 0.64
C VAL A 169 23.66 -5.17 1.17
N LEU A 170 24.69 -5.98 0.94
CA LEU A 170 24.77 -7.36 1.41
C LEU A 170 25.51 -7.48 2.73
N ASP A 171 26.58 -6.71 2.93
CA ASP A 171 27.41 -6.77 4.14
C ASP A 171 28.22 -5.47 4.31
N LYS A 172 28.72 -5.21 5.53
CA LYS A 172 29.61 -4.08 5.84
C LYS A 172 30.67 -4.50 6.87
N ARG A 173 31.90 -3.99 6.72
CA ARG A 173 33.06 -4.31 7.57
C ARG A 173 33.83 -3.06 7.97
#